data_AF-A0A3P7NLQ0-F1
#
_entry.id   AF-A0A3P7NLQ0-F1
#
_cell.length_a   1.000
_cell.length_b   1.000
_cell.length_c   1.000
_cell.angle_alpha   90.00
_cell.angle_beta   90.00
_cell.angle_gamma   90.00
#
_symmetry.space_group_name_H-M   'P 1'
#
loop_
_entity.id
_entity.type
_entity.pdbx_description
1 polymer ?
#
loop_
_entity_poly.entity_id
_entity_poly.type
_entity_poly.pdbx_seq_one_letter_code
_entity_poly.pdbx_strand_id
1 'polypeptide(L)'
;MAAAKTIATLYNCRSNYTLINAGSRPLFEEYLEMLIQYGFITMFVPAFPVAPLFALLNNMFEIRTDASKFLRVLRRPVIKREKTIGQSVFPYC
;
A
#
# COMPACT_ATOMS: atom_id res chain seq x y z
N MET A 1 -15.53 -24.81 -25.47
CA MET A 1 -15.25 -23.53 -24.76
C MET A 1 -14.61 -23.70 -23.36
N ALA A 2 -14.59 -24.88 -22.74
CA ALA A 2 -14.00 -25.09 -21.41
C ALA A 2 -12.45 -25.01 -21.38
N ALA A 3 -11.75 -25.63 -22.34
CA ALA A 3 -10.28 -25.70 -22.34
C ALA A 3 -9.57 -24.33 -22.46
N ALA A 4 -10.12 -23.40 -23.27
CA ALA A 4 -9.58 -22.05 -23.42
C ALA A 4 -9.67 -21.24 -22.10
N LYS A 5 -10.72 -21.48 -21.30
CA LYS A 5 -10.91 -20.82 -20.00
C LYS A 5 -9.86 -21.32 -18.98
N THR A 6 -9.51 -22.60 -19.02
CA THR A 6 -8.47 -23.19 -18.17
C THR A 6 -7.09 -22.62 -18.48
N ILE A 7 -6.74 -22.50 -19.76
CA ILE A 7 -5.45 -21.95 -20.21
C ILE A 7 -5.32 -20.47 -19.78
N ALA A 8 -6.36 -19.66 -19.98
CA ALA A 8 -6.38 -18.27 -19.54
C ALA A 8 -6.25 -18.13 -18.01
N THR A 9 -6.87 -19.04 -17.26
CA THR A 9 -6.79 -19.06 -15.79
C THR A 9 -5.38 -19.41 -15.31
N LEU A 10 -4.73 -20.40 -15.93
CA LEU A 10 -3.35 -20.78 -15.61
C LEU A 10 -2.36 -19.66 -15.94
N TYR A 11 -2.54 -18.95 -17.06
CA TYR A 11 -1.73 -17.78 -17.41
C TYR A 11 -1.87 -16.66 -16.37
N ASN A 12 -3.10 -16.38 -15.93
CA ASN A 12 -3.35 -15.38 -14.89
C ASN A 12 -2.75 -15.79 -13.54
N CYS A 13 -2.88 -17.06 -13.12
CA CYS A 13 -2.19 -17.57 -11.93
C CYS A 13 -0.67 -17.42 -12.07
N ARG A 14 -0.13 -17.69 -13.27
CA ARG A 14 1.28 -17.53 -13.58
C ARG A 14 1.75 -16.09 -13.39
N SER A 15 1.04 -15.15 -13.99
CA SER A 15 1.36 -13.72 -13.88
C SER A 15 1.18 -13.17 -12.46
N ASN A 16 0.29 -13.75 -11.65
CA ASN A 16 0.08 -13.31 -10.26
C ASN A 16 1.14 -13.85 -9.30
N TYR A 17 1.75 -15.03 -9.56
CA TYR A 17 2.80 -15.55 -8.68
C TYR A 17 4.11 -14.77 -8.80
N THR A 18 4.34 -14.07 -9.92
CA THR A 18 5.55 -13.27 -10.13
C THR A 18 5.52 -11.92 -9.41
N LEU A 19 4.36 -11.53 -8.85
CA LEU A 19 4.20 -10.29 -8.09
C LEU A 19 4.85 -10.39 -6.70
N ILE A 20 5.21 -9.24 -6.13
CA ILE A 20 5.87 -9.17 -4.83
C ILE A 20 4.88 -9.55 -3.72
N ASN A 21 5.32 -10.43 -2.81
CA ASN A 21 4.60 -10.73 -1.57
C ASN A 21 4.89 -9.63 -0.54
N ALA A 22 3.84 -9.07 0.05
CA ALA A 22 3.90 -7.77 0.72
C ALA A 22 4.58 -7.74 2.12
N GLY A 23 5.18 -8.83 2.60
CA GLY A 23 5.76 -8.88 3.96
C GLY A 23 4.69 -9.15 5.06
N SER A 24 5.11 -9.58 6.25
CA SER A 24 4.15 -9.90 7.35
C SER A 24 3.40 -8.66 7.84
N ARG A 25 3.88 -7.47 7.42
CA ARG A 25 3.46 -6.16 7.90
C ARG A 25 3.52 -5.12 6.75
N PRO A 26 2.81 -5.32 5.63
CA PRO A 26 2.87 -4.41 4.48
C PRO A 26 2.45 -3.00 4.84
N LEU A 27 1.40 -2.91 5.65
CA LEU A 27 0.81 -1.65 6.09
C LEU A 27 1.69 -0.92 7.12
N PHE A 28 2.58 -1.61 7.83
CA PHE A 28 3.35 -0.97 8.91
C PHE A 28 4.31 0.08 8.34
N GLU A 29 5.02 -0.24 7.26
CA GLU A 29 5.93 0.69 6.61
C GLU A 29 5.18 1.88 6.01
N GLU A 30 4.02 1.64 5.37
CA GLU A 30 3.15 2.70 4.83
C GLU A 30 2.63 3.65 5.94
N TYR A 31 2.24 3.10 7.10
CA TYR A 31 1.86 3.90 8.26
C TYR A 31 3.02 4.68 8.87
N LEU A 32 4.20 4.09 8.91
CA LEU A 32 5.42 4.72 9.45
C LEU A 32 5.83 5.93 8.59
N GLU A 33 5.74 5.79 7.27
CA GLU A 33 6.01 6.87 6.31
C GLU A 33 5.08 8.08 6.55
N MET A 34 3.77 7.84 6.67
CA MET A 34 2.81 8.91 7.00
C MET A 34 3.06 9.54 8.37
N LEU A 35 3.42 8.74 9.38
CA LEU A 35 3.72 9.22 10.74
C LEU A 35 4.95 10.13 10.77
N ILE A 36 6.00 9.77 10.05
CA ILE A 36 7.23 10.58 9.96
C ILE A 36 6.91 11.93 9.32
N GLN A 37 6.16 11.95 8.22
CA GLN A 37 5.75 13.19 7.55
C GLN A 37 4.92 14.09 8.48
N TYR A 38 3.98 13.52 9.22
CA TYR A 38 3.20 14.25 10.23
C TYR A 38 4.08 14.81 11.35
N GLY A 39 5.06 14.03 11.83
CA GLY A 39 6.05 14.47 12.82
C GLY A 39 6.86 15.68 12.34
N PHE A 40 7.33 15.66 11.10
CA PHE A 40 8.06 16.79 10.51
C PHE A 40 7.21 18.06 10.41
N ILE A 41 5.95 17.94 9.97
CA ILE A 41 5.05 19.10 9.88
C ILE A 41 4.84 19.69 11.27
N THR A 42 4.47 18.86 12.26
CA THR A 42 4.14 19.36 13.60
C THR A 42 5.32 19.97 14.36
N MET A 43 6.52 19.41 14.22
CA MET A 43 7.71 19.91 14.93
C MET A 43 8.34 21.16 14.29
N PHE A 44 8.29 21.28 12.95
CA PHE A 44 9.04 22.32 12.22
C PHE A 44 8.17 23.42 11.59
N VAL A 45 6.84 23.34 11.70
CA VAL A 45 5.92 24.41 11.24
C VAL A 45 6.27 25.81 11.79
N PRO A 46 6.71 26.01 13.05
CA PRO A 46 7.09 27.33 13.53
C PRO A 46 8.29 27.95 12.80
N ALA A 47 9.19 27.10 12.28
CA ALA A 47 10.39 27.53 11.56
C ALA A 47 10.14 27.71 10.05
N PHE A 48 9.23 26.95 9.46
CA PHE A 48 8.90 27.04 8.03
C PHE A 48 7.38 26.86 7.80
N PRO A 49 6.60 27.96 7.74
CA PRO A 49 5.14 27.89 7.67
C PRO A 49 4.60 27.32 6.35
N VAL A 50 5.45 27.13 5.34
CA VAL A 50 5.08 26.57 4.02
C VAL A 50 5.19 25.03 3.99
N ALA A 51 5.79 24.40 5.01
CA ALA A 51 5.91 22.94 5.12
C ALA A 51 4.58 22.18 4.94
N PRO A 52 3.43 22.64 5.50
CA PRO A 52 2.15 21.95 5.32
C PRO A 52 1.66 21.90 3.86
N LEU A 53 2.01 22.90 3.04
CA LEU A 53 1.63 22.92 1.62
C LEU A 53 2.40 21.87 0.82
N PHE A 54 3.71 21.74 1.08
CA PHE A 54 4.52 20.68 0.47
C PHE A 54 4.05 19.29 0.90
N ALA A 55 3.67 19.13 2.17
CA ALA A 55 3.10 17.89 2.65
C ALA A 55 1.77 17.53 1.98
N LEU A 56 0.92 18.51 1.70
CA LEU A 56 -0.36 18.29 1.01
C LEU A 56 -0.12 17.81 -0.43
N LEU A 57 0.82 18.44 -1.14
CA LEU A 57 1.22 17.99 -2.47
C LEU A 57 1.81 16.58 -2.43
N ASN A 58 2.67 16.28 -1.46
CA ASN A 58 3.23 14.93 -1.30
C ASN A 58 2.13 13.89 -1.09
N ASN A 59 1.21 14.16 -0.15
CA ASN A 59 0.07 13.27 0.13
C ASN A 59 -0.83 13.03 -1.09
N MET A 60 -1.00 14.03 -1.97
CA MET A 60 -1.77 13.85 -3.21
C MET A 60 -1.10 12.89 -4.21
N PHE A 61 0.23 12.92 -4.30
CA PHE A 61 0.98 11.98 -5.13
C PHE A 61 1.04 10.60 -4.47
N GLU A 62 1.26 10.55 -3.16
CA GLU A 62 1.39 9.31 -2.38
C GLU A 62 0.18 8.40 -2.55
N ILE A 63 -1.04 8.94 -2.40
CA ILE A 63 -2.29 8.18 -2.58
C ILE A 63 -2.36 7.51 -3.97
N ARG A 64 -1.87 8.18 -5.02
CA ARG A 64 -1.88 7.63 -6.39
C ARG A 64 -0.78 6.60 -6.59
N THR A 65 0.39 6.85 -6.02
CA THR A 65 1.55 5.96 -6.12
C THR A 65 1.28 4.66 -5.36
N ASP A 66 0.73 4.74 -4.15
CA ASP A 66 0.33 3.58 -3.35
C ASP A 66 -0.77 2.78 -4.03
N ALA A 67 -1.82 3.43 -4.54
CA ALA A 67 -2.85 2.74 -5.31
C ALA A 67 -2.26 1.99 -6.52
N SER A 68 -1.30 2.60 -7.21
CA SER A 68 -0.62 1.97 -8.35
C SER A 68 0.25 0.77 -7.92
N LYS A 69 0.91 0.87 -6.77
CA LYS A 69 1.71 -0.21 -6.17
C LYS A 69 0.84 -1.41 -5.79
N PHE A 70 -0.31 -1.18 -5.18
CA PHE A 70 -1.29 -2.23 -4.86
C PHE A 70 -1.88 -2.91 -6.10
N LEU A 71 -2.04 -2.18 -7.21
CA LEU A 71 -2.64 -2.73 -8.42
C LEU A 71 -1.65 -3.45 -9.34
N ARG A 72 -0.38 -3.04 -9.37
CA ARG A 72 0.58 -3.50 -10.38
C ARG A 72 1.76 -4.29 -9.81
N VAL A 73 2.12 -4.06 -8.55
CA VAL A 73 3.39 -4.55 -7.98
C VAL A 73 3.15 -5.62 -6.93
N LEU A 74 2.13 -5.42 -6.09
CA LEU A 74 1.80 -6.33 -5.00
C LEU A 74 0.83 -7.42 -5.45
N ARG A 75 1.05 -8.63 -4.93
CA ARG A 75 0.05 -9.69 -5.02
C ARG A 75 -1.18 -9.30 -4.21
N ARG A 76 -2.38 -9.59 -4.74
CA ARG A 76 -3.65 -9.24 -4.10
C ARG A 76 -3.70 -9.75 -2.65
N PRO A 77 -3.82 -8.86 -1.64
CA PRO A 77 -3.93 -9.27 -0.25
C PRO A 77 -5.30 -9.89 0.04
N VAL A 78 -5.36 -10.74 1.07
CA VAL A 78 -6.62 -11.27 1.58
C VAL A 78 -7.33 -10.17 2.36
N ILE A 79 -8.56 -9.84 1.96
CA ILE A 79 -9.35 -8.78 2.59
C ILE A 79 -9.74 -9.22 4.00
N LYS A 80 -9.22 -8.52 5.01
CA LYS A 80 -9.68 -8.61 6.41
C LYS A 80 -10.43 -7.33 6.78
N ARG A 81 -11.55 -7.49 7.47
CA ARG A 81 -12.31 -6.36 8.00
C ARG A 81 -11.82 -6.06 9.42
N GLU A 82 -11.28 -4.87 9.61
CA GLU A 82 -10.85 -4.39 10.91
C GLU A 82 -11.66 -3.15 11.31
N LYS A 83 -11.90 -3.00 12.62
CA LYS A 83 -12.69 -1.87 13.15
C LYS A 83 -11.85 -0.61 13.40
N THR A 84 -10.53 -0.77 13.49
CA THR A 84 -9.60 0.29 13.87
C THR A 84 -8.36 0.19 12.99
N ILE A 85 -7.65 1.29 12.81
CA ILE A 85 -6.31 1.39 12.18
C ILE A 85 -5.20 0.61 12.90
N GLY A 86 -5.56 -0.23 13.89
CA GLY A 86 -4.63 -1.07 14.62
C GLY A 86 -4.09 -2.23 13.77
N GLN A 87 -2.98 -2.80 14.21
CA GLN A 87 -2.28 -3.84 13.46
C GLN A 87 -3.08 -5.14 13.44
N SER A 88 -3.71 -5.43 12.31
CA SER A 88 -4.16 -6.77 11.99
C SER A 88 -2.96 -7.61 11.58
N VAL A 89 -2.63 -8.60 12.42
CA VAL A 89 -1.63 -9.60 12.02
C VAL A 89 -2.22 -10.38 10.85
N PHE A 90 -1.60 -10.25 9.68
CA PHE A 90 -1.88 -11.09 8.53
C PHE A 90 -1.11 -12.40 8.75
N PRO A 91 -1.78 -13.51 9.13
CA PRO A 91 -1.14 -14.80 9.01
C PRO A 91 -0.93 -15.01 7.51
N TYR A 92 0.32 -15.15 7.13
CA TYR A 92 0.65 -15.74 5.85
C TYR A 92 0.35 -17.23 5.88
N CYS A 93 -0.17 -17.75 4.78
CA CYS A 93 0.18 -19.10 4.36
C CYS A 93 1.50 -19.03 3.60
#